data_AF-A0A4Q5SHU8-F1
#
_entry.id   AF-A0A4Q5SHU8-F1
#
_cell.length_a   1.000
_cell.length_b   1.000
_cell.length_c   1.000
_cell.angle_alpha   90.00
_cell.angle_beta   90.00
_cell.angle_gamma   90.00
#
_symmetry.space_group_name_H-M   'P 1'
#
loop_
_entity.id
_entity.type
_entity.pdbx_description
1 polymer ?
#
loop_
_entity_poly.entity_id
_entity_poly.type
_entity_poly.pdbx_seq_one_letter_code
_entity_poly.pdbx_strand_id
1 'polypeptide(L)'
;VLRHAGPRGQLPWVTREALAVLQAHDWPGNVRELENVIQRALLLCMGDAITRDHLIFDRPSMVAMPVPAEPGQLSNIVQLSEFAAIRETLAACGGSRIETAKRLGISERTLRYRLAKAREQGEDLVRRISA
;
A
#
# COMPACT_ATOMS: atom_id res chain seq x y z
N VAL A 1 -0.56 -6.54 10.96
CA VAL A 1 0.38 -7.18 11.91
C VAL A 1 0.17 -8.69 12.14
N LEU A 2 -0.91 -9.21 12.75
CA LEU A 2 -1.03 -10.65 13.13
C LEU A 2 -1.20 -11.66 11.98
N ARG A 3 -1.36 -11.23 10.72
CA ARG A 3 -1.58 -12.15 9.59
C ARG A 3 -0.34 -12.96 9.19
N HIS A 4 0.85 -12.55 9.63
CA HIS A 4 2.13 -13.14 9.23
C HIS A 4 2.88 -13.85 10.37
N ALA A 5 2.44 -13.65 11.61
CA ALA A 5 2.86 -14.53 12.69
C ALA A 5 2.10 -15.84 12.48
N GLY A 6 2.80 -16.96 12.32
CA GLY A 6 2.17 -18.29 12.38
C GLY A 6 1.37 -18.48 13.68
N PRO A 7 0.69 -19.61 13.88
CA PRO A 7 -0.12 -19.86 15.09
C PRO A 7 0.79 -20.00 16.31
N ARG A 8 1.27 -18.87 16.85
CA ARG A 8 2.05 -18.78 18.07
C ARG A 8 1.08 -18.54 19.21
N GLY A 9 1.09 -19.42 20.22
CA GLY A 9 0.28 -19.27 21.42
C GLY A 9 0.67 -18.07 22.29
N GLN A 10 1.86 -17.50 22.08
CA GLN A 10 2.38 -16.36 22.83
C GLN A 10 3.13 -15.40 21.90
N LEU A 11 2.86 -14.10 22.03
CA LEU A 11 3.58 -13.07 21.30
C LEU A 11 4.92 -12.78 21.99
N PRO A 12 6.01 -12.66 21.23
CA PRO A 12 7.32 -12.36 21.77
C PRO A 12 7.37 -10.93 22.31
N TRP A 13 8.00 -10.75 23.46
CA TRP A 13 8.18 -9.47 24.13
C TRP A 13 9.33 -8.67 23.51
N VAL A 14 9.19 -7.35 23.39
CA VAL A 14 10.27 -6.50 22.90
C VAL A 14 11.26 -6.22 24.03
N THR A 15 12.51 -6.62 23.85
CA THR A 15 13.58 -6.36 24.82
C THR A 15 13.84 -4.86 24.98
N ARG A 16 14.43 -4.45 26.11
CA ARG A 16 14.70 -3.04 26.40
C ARG A 16 15.68 -2.44 25.40
N GLU A 17 16.66 -3.22 24.96
CA GLU A 17 17.67 -2.85 23.97
C GLU A 17 17.02 -2.66 22.60
N ALA A 18 16.12 -3.57 22.19
CA ALA A 18 15.34 -3.43 20.96
C ALA A 18 14.46 -2.17 21.00
N LEU A 19 13.79 -1.91 22.14
CA LEU A 19 12.95 -0.73 22.32
C LEU A 19 13.76 0.56 22.19
N ALA A 20 14.96 0.62 22.78
CA ALA A 20 15.85 1.78 22.66
C ALA A 20 16.24 2.05 21.19
N VAL A 21 16.51 0.99 20.42
CA VAL A 21 16.82 1.12 18.99
C VAL A 21 15.60 1.62 18.20
N LEU A 22 14.40 1.12 18.48
CA LEU A 22 13.16 1.60 17.84
C LEU A 22 12.86 3.07 18.15
N GLN A 23 13.14 3.52 19.38
CA GLN A 23 12.93 4.90 19.81
C GLN A 23 13.96 5.87 19.22
N ALA A 24 15.17 5.40 18.95
CA ALA A 24 16.25 6.21 18.36
C ALA A 24 16.13 6.38 16.84
N HIS A 25 15.24 5.64 16.18
CA HIS A 25 15.06 5.72 14.72
C HIS A 25 14.07 6.83 14.34
N ASP A 26 14.37 7.60 13.30
CA ASP A 26 13.58 8.78 12.89
C ASP A 26 12.32 8.44 12.06
N TRP A 27 12.16 7.18 11.66
CA TRP A 27 11.01 6.66 10.90
C TRP A 27 10.61 7.50 9.67
N PRO A 28 11.54 7.73 8.71
CA PRO A 28 11.24 8.52 7.50
C PRO A 28 10.09 7.94 6.67
N GLY A 29 9.84 6.63 6.75
CA GLY A 29 8.74 5.91 6.11
C GLY A 29 7.42 5.91 6.89
N ASN A 30 7.30 6.73 7.94
CA ASN A 30 6.15 6.80 8.85
C ASN A 30 5.84 5.46 9.56
N VAL A 31 4.65 5.34 10.16
CA VAL A 31 4.17 4.14 10.88
C VAL A 31 4.23 2.84 10.07
N ARG A 32 4.19 2.93 8.73
CA ARG A 32 4.30 1.76 7.85
C ARG A 32 5.67 1.10 7.92
N GLU A 33 6.72 1.90 8.08
CA GLU A 33 8.08 1.40 8.25
C GLU A 33 8.20 0.64 9.57
N LEU A 34 7.68 1.21 10.67
CA LEU A 34 7.60 0.52 11.95
C LEU A 34 6.84 -0.80 11.85
N GLU A 35 5.68 -0.82 11.18
CA GLU A 35 4.93 -2.05 10.97
C GLU A 35 5.78 -3.10 10.22
N ASN A 36 6.47 -2.72 9.15
CA ASN A 36 7.30 -3.64 8.38
C ASN A 36 8.50 -4.19 9.19
N VAL A 37 9.12 -3.36 10.02
CA VAL A 37 10.21 -3.78 10.91
C VAL A 37 9.69 -4.79 11.93
N ILE A 38 8.57 -4.50 12.59
CA ILE A 38 7.97 -5.41 13.59
C ILE A 38 7.48 -6.71 12.95
N GLN A 39 6.86 -6.66 11.77
CA GLN A 39 6.43 -7.86 11.06
C GLN A 39 7.62 -8.77 10.71
N ARG A 40 8.73 -8.21 10.21
CA ARG A 40 9.96 -8.98 9.96
C ARG A 40 10.56 -9.55 11.24
N ALA A 41 10.60 -8.75 12.31
CA ALA A 41 11.11 -9.20 13.60
C ALA A 41 10.32 -10.41 14.15
N LEU A 42 8.98 -10.41 13.98
CA LEU A 42 8.11 -11.53 14.34
C LEU A 42 8.36 -12.81 13.52
N LEU A 43 8.80 -12.65 12.26
CA LEU A 43 9.19 -13.79 11.41
C LEU A 43 10.55 -14.35 11.81
N LEU A 44 11.50 -13.49 12.19
CA LEU A 44 12.87 -13.86 12.50
C LEU A 44 13.04 -14.39 13.92
N CYS A 45 12.25 -13.90 14.89
CA CYS A 45 12.41 -14.35 16.26
C CYS A 45 11.89 -15.79 16.42
N MET A 46 12.75 -16.69 16.87
CA MET A 46 12.40 -18.09 17.12
C MET A 46 12.01 -18.37 18.59
N GLY A 47 11.94 -17.32 19.43
CA GLY A 47 11.64 -17.40 20.85
C GLY A 47 10.55 -16.43 21.31
N ASP A 48 10.57 -16.12 22.59
CA ASP A 48 9.65 -15.25 23.32
C ASP A 48 10.12 -13.80 23.40
N ALA A 49 11.25 -13.45 22.76
CA ALA A 49 11.83 -12.13 22.83
C ALA A 49 12.29 -11.59 21.45
N ILE A 50 11.90 -10.36 21.15
CA ILE A 50 12.44 -9.56 20.05
C ILE A 50 13.66 -8.79 20.57
N THR A 51 14.85 -9.26 20.21
CA THR A 51 16.14 -8.59 20.43
C THR A 51 16.44 -7.57 19.33
N ARG A 52 17.47 -6.73 19.56
CA ARG A 52 17.96 -5.77 18.58
C ARG A 52 18.35 -6.39 17.24
N ASP A 53 18.83 -7.64 17.24
CA ASP A 53 19.30 -8.33 16.02
C ASP A 53 18.16 -8.76 15.10
N HIS A 54 16.93 -8.83 15.62
CA HIS A 54 15.74 -9.06 14.83
C HIS A 54 15.20 -7.78 14.17
N LEU A 55 15.70 -6.60 14.55
CA LEU A 55 15.25 -5.32 14.01
C LEU A 55 16.05 -4.96 12.76
N ILE A 56 15.50 -5.30 11.60
CA ILE A 56 16.09 -4.95 10.31
C ILE A 56 15.48 -3.64 9.83
N PHE A 57 16.24 -2.56 9.96
CA PHE A 57 15.91 -1.27 9.37
C PHE A 57 16.34 -1.25 7.92
N ASP A 58 15.48 -0.73 7.06
CA ASP A 58 15.87 -0.44 5.70
C ASP A 58 16.83 0.74 5.79
N ARG A 59 18.12 0.53 5.48
CA ARG A 59 19.07 1.65 5.49
C ARG A 59 18.50 2.71 4.55
N PRO A 60 18.37 3.98 4.99
CA PRO A 60 18.22 5.04 4.01
C PRO A 60 19.42 4.88 3.07
N SER A 61 19.16 4.74 1.77
CA SER A 61 20.23 4.77 0.79
C SER A 61 20.91 6.13 0.95
N MET A 62 22.00 6.18 1.71
CA MET A 62 22.80 7.39 1.93
C MET A 62 23.52 7.84 0.65
N VAL A 63 23.31 7.13 -0.46
CA VAL A 63 23.64 7.60 -1.81
C VAL A 63 22.52 7.20 -2.76
N ALA A 64 21.31 7.72 -2.51
CA ALA A 64 20.51 8.13 -3.64
C ALA A 64 20.76 9.64 -3.80
N MET A 65 21.68 9.99 -4.71
CA MET A 65 21.33 11.09 -5.61
C MET A 65 19.88 10.87 -6.03
N PRO A 66 19.04 11.90 -6.21
CA PRO A 66 17.74 11.69 -6.81
C PRO A 66 17.98 11.20 -8.23
N VAL A 67 18.18 9.89 -8.39
CA VAL A 67 17.74 9.19 -9.56
C VAL A 67 16.25 9.48 -9.49
N PRO A 68 15.66 10.15 -10.49
CA PRO A 68 14.22 10.14 -10.61
C PRO A 68 13.87 8.68 -10.85
N ALA A 69 13.69 7.90 -9.78
CA ALA A 69 12.81 6.78 -9.81
C ALA A 69 11.49 7.44 -10.10
N GLU A 70 11.13 7.55 -11.38
CA GLU A 70 9.89 8.18 -11.77
C GLU A 70 8.80 7.51 -10.95
N PRO A 71 8.24 8.19 -9.94
CA PRO A 71 7.22 7.59 -9.07
C PRO A 71 5.91 7.42 -9.84
N GLY A 72 5.98 7.52 -11.18
CA GLY A 72 4.96 7.35 -12.19
C GLY A 72 5.08 6.06 -12.99
N GLN A 73 6.21 5.36 -13.19
CA GLN A 73 6.16 4.29 -14.23
C GLN A 73 5.23 3.12 -13.87
N LEU A 74 5.45 2.42 -12.75
CA LEU A 74 4.55 1.33 -12.35
C LEU A 74 3.20 1.85 -11.84
N SER A 75 3.20 2.95 -11.09
CA SER A 75 1.99 3.56 -10.55
C SER A 75 1.07 4.12 -11.66
N ASN A 76 1.62 4.70 -12.72
CA ASN A 76 0.87 5.13 -13.90
C ASN A 76 0.42 3.93 -14.73
N ILE A 77 1.23 2.87 -14.87
CA ILE A 77 0.80 1.64 -15.55
C ILE A 77 -0.42 1.03 -14.83
N VAL A 78 -0.36 0.91 -13.51
CA VAL A 78 -1.47 0.42 -12.70
C VAL A 78 -2.69 1.35 -12.84
N GLN A 79 -2.51 2.66 -12.72
CA GLN A 79 -3.61 3.63 -12.91
C GLN A 79 -4.23 3.56 -14.31
N LEU A 80 -3.42 3.43 -15.36
CA LEU A 80 -3.89 3.32 -16.74
C LEU A 80 -4.72 2.05 -16.94
N SER A 81 -4.27 0.92 -16.39
CA SER A 81 -5.03 -0.33 -16.41
C SER A 81 -6.35 -0.23 -15.63
N GLU A 82 -6.35 0.44 -14.47
CA GLU A 82 -7.54 0.65 -13.65
C GLU A 82 -8.57 1.52 -14.38
N PHE A 83 -8.12 2.61 -15.01
CA PHE A 83 -8.99 3.49 -15.79
C PHE A 83 -9.55 2.80 -17.04
N ALA A 84 -8.74 1.99 -17.72
CA ALA A 84 -9.20 1.19 -18.85
C ALA A 84 -10.32 0.21 -18.45
N ALA A 85 -10.13 -0.53 -17.35
CA ALA A 85 -11.12 -1.47 -16.84
C ALA A 85 -12.42 -0.76 -16.39
N ILE A 86 -12.30 0.40 -15.72
CA ILE A 86 -13.45 1.21 -15.31
C ILE A 86 -14.22 1.71 -16.53
N ARG A 87 -13.52 2.19 -17.56
CA ARG A 87 -14.13 2.68 -18.80
C ARG A 87 -14.87 1.59 -19.55
N GLU A 88 -14.25 0.44 -19.76
CA GLU A 88 -14.87 -0.70 -20.44
C GLU A 88 -16.13 -1.17 -19.71
N THR A 89 -16.04 -1.27 -18.37
CA THR A 89 -17.18 -1.68 -17.56
C THR A 89 -18.30 -0.64 -17.56
N LEU A 90 -17.96 0.66 -17.51
CA LEU A 90 -18.94 1.74 -17.63
C LEU A 90 -19.67 1.69 -18.98
N ALA A 91 -18.95 1.44 -20.08
CA ALA A 91 -19.54 1.32 -21.41
C ALA A 91 -20.48 0.10 -21.49
N ALA A 92 -20.04 -1.05 -20.98
CA ALA A 92 -20.86 -2.27 -20.91
C ALA A 92 -22.10 -2.12 -20.00
N CYS A 93 -22.07 -1.21 -19.04
CA CYS A 93 -23.17 -0.90 -18.11
C CYS A 93 -23.98 0.35 -18.51
N GLY A 94 -23.78 0.90 -19.72
CA GLY A 94 -24.53 2.05 -20.22
C GLY A 94 -24.36 3.34 -19.39
N GLY A 95 -23.21 3.50 -18.72
CA GLY A 95 -22.93 4.63 -17.83
C GLY A 95 -23.47 4.50 -16.40
N SER A 96 -24.14 3.38 -16.06
CA SER A 96 -24.61 3.14 -14.69
C SER A 96 -23.45 2.88 -13.73
N ARG A 97 -23.16 3.86 -12.86
CA ARG A 97 -22.08 3.78 -11.87
C ARG A 97 -22.32 2.68 -10.83
N ILE A 98 -23.58 2.45 -10.45
CA ILE A 98 -23.96 1.43 -9.47
C ILE A 98 -23.65 0.03 -10.02
N GLU A 99 -24.08 -0.24 -11.25
CA GLU A 99 -23.85 -1.55 -11.88
C GLU A 99 -22.37 -1.75 -12.23
N THR A 100 -21.67 -0.68 -12.62
CA THR A 100 -20.22 -0.72 -12.84
C THR A 100 -19.46 -1.11 -11.57
N ALA A 101 -19.79 -0.48 -10.43
CA ALA A 101 -19.13 -0.79 -9.15
C ALA A 101 -19.36 -2.26 -8.76
N LYS A 102 -20.60 -2.74 -8.92
CA LYS A 102 -20.98 -4.13 -8.67
C LYS A 102 -20.21 -5.11 -9.56
N ARG A 103 -20.10 -4.82 -10.86
CA ARG A 103 -19.41 -5.68 -11.84
C ARG A 103 -17.90 -5.69 -11.67
N LEU A 104 -17.31 -4.58 -11.20
CA LEU A 104 -15.91 -4.48 -10.81
C LEU A 104 -15.61 -5.07 -9.43
N GLY A 105 -16.63 -5.46 -8.65
CA GLY A 105 -16.46 -6.01 -7.30
C GLY A 105 -15.96 -4.97 -6.27
N ILE A 106 -16.21 -3.68 -6.50
CA ILE A 106 -15.79 -2.59 -5.61
C ILE A 106 -16.98 -1.82 -5.05
N SER A 107 -16.77 -1.10 -3.94
CA SER A 107 -17.80 -0.20 -3.41
C SER A 107 -18.05 0.98 -4.36
N GLU A 108 -19.28 1.49 -4.38
CA GLU A 108 -19.62 2.69 -5.15
C GLU A 108 -18.76 3.91 -4.73
N ARG A 109 -18.41 4.01 -3.44
CA ARG A 109 -17.50 5.03 -2.92
C ARG A 109 -16.11 4.91 -3.55
N THR A 110 -15.59 3.69 -3.69
CA THR A 110 -14.30 3.42 -4.34
C THR A 110 -14.35 3.82 -5.80
N LEU A 111 -15.41 3.46 -6.53
CA LEU A 111 -15.59 3.87 -7.93
C LEU A 111 -15.62 5.40 -8.06
N ARG A 112 -16.36 6.08 -7.20
CA ARG A 112 -16.47 7.55 -7.19
C ARG A 112 -15.11 8.22 -6.98
N TYR A 113 -14.31 7.72 -6.05
CA TYR A 113 -12.94 8.19 -5.82
C TYR A 113 -12.06 8.02 -7.05
N ARG A 114 -12.12 6.85 -7.71
CA ARG A 114 -11.35 6.58 -8.93
C ARG A 114 -11.75 7.50 -10.09
N LEU A 115 -13.05 7.79 -10.25
CA LEU A 115 -13.55 8.72 -11.27
C LEU A 115 -13.14 10.17 -10.99
N ALA A 116 -13.14 10.61 -9.72
CA ALA A 116 -12.64 11.94 -9.36
C ALA A 116 -11.15 12.08 -9.65
N LYS A 117 -10.35 11.07 -9.27
CA LYS A 117 -8.91 11.02 -9.56
C LYS A 117 -8.62 11.02 -11.06
N ALA A 118 -9.38 10.29 -11.86
CA ALA A 118 -9.24 10.30 -13.32
C ALA A 118 -9.47 11.72 -13.89
N ARG A 119 -10.49 12.43 -13.40
CA ARG A 119 -10.78 13.81 -13.82
C ARG A 119 -9.69 14.80 -13.45
N GLU A 120 -9.12 14.69 -12.25
CA GLU A 120 -7.98 15.51 -11.80
C GLU A 120 -6.75 15.30 -12.70
N GLN A 121 -6.62 14.12 -13.31
CA GLN A 121 -5.56 13.77 -14.27
C GLN A 121 -5.94 14.05 -15.74
N GLY A 122 -7.09 14.70 -15.99
CA GLY A 122 -7.55 15.06 -17.35
C GLY A 122 -8.28 13.93 -18.11
N GLU A 123 -8.52 12.79 -17.47
CA GLU A 123 -9.25 11.63 -18.02
C GLU A 123 -10.73 11.69 -17.57
N ASP A 124 -11.62 12.32 -18.36
CA ASP A 124 -13.07 12.28 -18.09
C ASP A 124 -13.71 11.01 -18.68
N LEU A 125 -13.59 9.91 -17.93
CA LEU A 125 -14.07 8.58 -18.32
C LEU A 125 -15.60 8.51 -18.50
N VAL A 126 -16.36 9.39 -17.87
CA VAL A 126 -17.84 9.41 -17.96
C VAL A 126 -18.29 10.13 -19.24
N ARG A 127 -17.65 11.25 -19.59
CA ARG A 127 -18.01 12.06 -20.76
C ARG A 127 -17.63 11.40 -22.08
N ARG A 128 -16.54 10.63 -22.11
CA ARG A 128 -16.07 9.88 -23.29
C ARG A 128 -16.96 8.71 -23.70
N ILE A 129 -17.93 8.31 -22.86
CA ILE A 129 -18.89 7.24 -23.17
C ILE A 129 -20.19 7.80 -23.76
N SER A 130 -20.48 9.08 -23.52
CA SER A 130 -21.68 9.77 -24.02
C SER A 130 -21.47 10.50 -25.36
N ALA A 131 -20.33 10.27 -26.02
CA ALA A 131 -19.98 10.77 -27.35
C ALA A 131 -19.83 9.59 -28.31
#